data_AF-A0A941UKT1-F1
#
_entry.id   AF-A0A941UKT1-F1
#
_cell.length_a   1.000
_cell.length_b   1.000
_cell.length_c   1.000
_cell.angle_alpha   90.00
_cell.angle_beta   90.00
_cell.angle_gamma   90.00
#
_symmetry.space_group_name_H-M   'P 1'
#
loop_
_entity.id
_entity.type
_entity.pdbx_description
1 polymer ?
#
loop_
_entity_poly.entity_id
_entity_poly.type
_entity_poly.pdbx_seq_one_letter_code
_entity_poly.pdbx_strand_id
1 'polypeptide(L)' 'MEIKVDGNDLEKALKVLKRKLQREGLMADLKKKLFYEKPSVKMKTKQRQAQKKRLKSARFKRQTKKD' A
#
# COMPACT_ATOMS: atom_id res chain seq x y z
N MET A 1 -15.40 0.48 -6.18
CA MET A 1 -14.25 0.10 -7.02
C MET A 1 -14.76 -0.90 -8.03
N GLU A 2 -14.65 -0.61 -9.33
CA GLU A 2 -15.15 -1.50 -10.40
C GLU A 2 -14.03 -1.85 -11.38
N ILE A 3 -14.13 -3.04 -11.97
CA ILE A 3 -13.17 -3.62 -12.92
C ILE A 3 -13.97 -4.31 -14.01
N LYS A 4 -13.74 -3.88 -15.25
CA LYS A 4 -14.30 -4.53 -16.44
C LYS A 4 -13.44 -5.74 -16.77
N VAL A 5 -14.10 -6.84 -17.14
CA VAL A 5 -13.46 -8.07 -17.59
C VAL A 5 -13.52 -8.08 -19.11
N ASP A 6 -12.36 -8.01 -19.75
CA ASP A 6 -12.26 -8.06 -21.21
C ASP A 6 -11.94 -9.49 -21.65
N GLY A 7 -12.65 -10.00 -22.67
CA GLY A 7 -12.31 -11.27 -23.33
C GLY A 7 -12.41 -12.52 -22.45
N ASN A 8 -13.26 -12.52 -21.42
CA ASN A 8 -13.42 -13.62 -20.46
C ASN A 8 -12.16 -13.99 -19.64
N ASP A 9 -11.15 -13.12 -19.62
CA ASP A 9 -9.94 -13.33 -18.81
C ASP A 9 -10.15 -12.87 -17.37
N LEU A 10 -10.73 -13.78 -16.58
CA LEU A 10 -11.05 -13.55 -15.17
C LEU A 10 -9.78 -13.41 -14.30
N GLU A 11 -8.73 -14.18 -14.60
CA GLU A 11 -7.51 -14.21 -13.79
C GLU A 11 -6.80 -12.86 -13.84
N LYS A 12 -6.72 -12.26 -15.03
CA LYS A 12 -6.17 -10.91 -15.20
C LYS A 12 -7.00 -9.87 -14.48
N ALA A 13 -8.33 -9.94 -14.55
CA ALA A 13 -9.21 -9.03 -13.82
C ALA A 13 -9.00 -9.11 -12.30
N LEU A 14 -8.87 -10.31 -11.74
CA LEU A 14 -8.58 -10.52 -10.31
C LEU A 14 -7.20 -9.97 -9.93
N LYS A 15 -6.19 -10.11 -10.79
CA LYS A 15 -4.86 -9.55 -10.56
C LYS A 15 -4.88 -8.02 -10.55
N VAL A 16 -5.63 -7.41 -11.46
CA VAL A 16 -5.86 -5.96 -11.50
C VAL A 16 -6.59 -5.50 -10.24
N LEU A 17 -7.61 -6.23 -9.80
CA LEU A 17 -8.34 -5.96 -8.56
C LEU A 17 -7.42 -5.93 -7.36
N LYS A 18 -6.64 -7.00 -7.19
CA LYS A 18 -5.68 -7.12 -6.10
C LYS A 18 -4.69 -5.96 -6.09
N ARG A 19 -4.17 -5.57 -7.25
CA ARG A 19 -3.25 -4.42 -7.38
C ARG A 19 -3.92 -3.09 -7.03
N LYS A 20 -5.17 -2.88 -7.47
CA LYS A 20 -5.92 -1.66 -7.17
C LYS A 20 -6.23 -1.56 -5.67
N LEU A 21 -6.64 -2.67 -5.04
CA LEU A 21 -6.87 -2.75 -3.58
C LEU A 21 -5.59 -2.48 -2.78
N GLN A 22 -4.46 -2.99 -3.25
CA GLN A 22 -3.15 -2.71 -2.63
C GLN A 22 -2.73 -1.25 -2.79
N ARG A 23 -2.98 -0.64 -3.96
CA ARG A 23 -2.66 0.76 -4.24
C ARG A 23 -3.48 1.71 -3.36
N GLU A 24 -4.77 1.43 -3.20
CA GLU A 24 -5.66 2.19 -2.33
C GLU A 24 -5.36 1.95 -0.84
N GLY A 25 -4.61 0.90 -0.50
CA GLY A 25 -4.25 0.59 0.89
C GLY A 25 -5.41 0.07 1.73
N LEU A 26 -6.55 -0.25 1.10
CA LEU A 26 -7.82 -0.59 1.75
C LEU A 26 -7.66 -1.75 2.76
N MET A 27 -6.93 -2.79 2.37
CA MET A 27 -6.66 -3.96 3.25
C MET A 27 -5.83 -3.59 4.48
N ALA A 28 -4.90 -2.65 4.36
CA ALA A 28 -4.10 -2.20 5.50
C ALA A 28 -4.92 -1.34 6.47
N ASP A 29 -5.84 -0.54 5.94
CA ASP A 29 -6.69 0.32 6.76
C ASP A 29 -7.81 -0.45 7.44
N LEU A 30 -8.37 -1.47 6.79
CA LEU A 30 -9.28 -2.42 7.43
C LEU A 30 -8.58 -3.07 8.63
N LYS A 31 -7.36 -3.61 8.45
CA LYS A 31 -6.60 -4.23 9.55
C LYS A 31 -6.34 -3.29 10.72
N LYS A 32 -6.04 -2.02 10.47
CA LYS A 32 -5.85 -1.01 11.52
C LYS A 32 -7.13 -0.68 12.29
N LYS A 33 -8.29 -0.80 11.65
CA LYS A 33 -9.60 -0.48 12.23
C LYS A 33 -10.25 -1.65 12.95
N LEU A 34 -9.73 -2.87 12.80
CA LEU A 34 -10.29 -4.07 13.45
C LEU A 34 -10.28 -3.97 14.99
N PHE A 35 -9.27 -3.32 15.56
CA PHE A 35 -9.09 -3.23 17.01
C PHE A 35 -8.71 -1.81 17.42
N TYR A 36 -9.04 -1.46 18.65
CA TYR A 36 -8.62 -0.18 19.22
C TYR A 36 -7.08 -0.14 19.37
N GLU A 37 -6.46 0.88 18.77
CA GLU A 37 -5.04 1.17 18.95
C GLU A 37 -4.89 2.42 19.84
N LYS A 38 -4.21 2.26 20.98
CA LYS A 38 -3.93 3.39 21.89
C LYS A 38 -3.24 4.53 21.10
N PRO A 39 -3.58 5.82 21.36
CA PRO A 39 -3.04 6.95 20.60
C PRO A 39 -1.50 7.00 20.55
N SER A 40 -0.83 6.62 21.64
CA SER A 40 0.64 6.54 21.67
C SER A 40 1.19 5.50 20.68
N VAL A 41 0.55 4.34 20.55
CA VAL A 41 0.98 3.28 19.63
C VAL A 41 0.74 3.73 18.19
N LYS A 42 -0.41 4.34 17.91
CA LYS A 42 -0.74 4.94 16.61
C LYS A 42 0.29 5.98 16.18
N MET A 43 0.71 6.86 17.10
CA MET A 43 1.76 7.86 16.86
C MET A 43 3.11 7.21 16.53
N LYS A 44 3.56 6.23 17.33
CA LYS A 44 4.81 5.49 17.09
C LYS A 44 4.79 4.76 15.74
N THR A 45 3.68 4.11 15.42
CA THR A 45 3.48 3.40 14.15
C THR A 45 3.52 4.37 12.96
N LYS A 46 2.87 5.53 13.05
CA LYS A 46 2.90 6.57 12.02
C LYS A 46 4.32 7.09 11.76
N GLN A 47 5.08 7.40 12.82
CA GLN A 47 6.46 7.86 12.70
C GLN A 47 7.36 6.80 12.03
N ARG A 48 7.26 5.54 12.46
CA ARG A 48 8.01 4.43 11.87
C ARG A 48 7.69 4.23 10.39
N GLN A 49 6.42 4.32 9.99
CA GLN A 49 6.02 4.22 8.59
C GLN A 49 6.56 5.38 7.76
N ALA A 50 6.53 6.61 8.28
CA ALA A 50 7.07 7.79 7.61
C ALA A 50 8.59 7.66 7.39
N GLN A 51 9.33 7.21 8.41
CA GLN A 51 10.77 6.96 8.31
C GLN A 51 11.07 5.90 7.24
N LYS A 52 10.36 4.77 7.24
CA LYS A 52 10.50 3.72 6.21
C LYS A 52 10.24 4.26 4.80
N LYS A 53 9.19 5.07 4.60
CA LYS A 53 8.89 5.71 3.31
C LYS A 53 10.01 6.65 2.87
N ARG A 54 10.54 7.47 3.78
CA ARG A 54 11.66 8.38 3.50
C ARG A 54 12.90 7.61 3.06
N LEU A 55 13.29 6.58 3.81
CA LEU A 55 14.44 5.72 3.49
C LEU A 55 14.28 5.03 2.12
N LYS A 56 13.09 4.50 1.82
CA LYS A 56 12.80 3.90 0.52
C LYS A 56 12.93 4.92 -0.61
N SER A 57 12.38 6.12 -0.44
CA SER A 57 12.48 7.18 -1.45
C SER A 57 13.92 7.64 -1.69
N ALA A 58 14.73 7.73 -0.63
CA ALA A 58 16.14 8.10 -0.73
C ALA A 58 16.96 7.03 -1.46
N ARG A 59 16.69 5.74 -1.19
CA ARG A 59 17.31 4.62 -1.93
C ARG A 59 17.00 4.67 -3.41
N PHE A 60 15.73 4.89 -3.78
CA PHE A 60 15.31 4.99 -5.18
C PHE A 60 15.96 6.19 -5.89
N LYS A 61 16.02 7.36 -5.23
CA LYS A 61 16.72 8.55 -5.75
C LYS A 61 18.22 8.35 -5.95
N ARG A 62 18.87 7.51 -5.12
CA ARG A 62 20.30 7.19 -5.28
C ARG A 62 20.55 6.26 -6.47
N GLN A 63 19.67 5.29 -6.70
CA GLN A 63 19.76 4.38 -7.87
C GLN A 63 19.59 5.15 -9.17
N THR A 64 18.51 5.92 -9.29
CA THR A 64 18.21 6.75 -10.47
C THR A 64 19.22 7.85 -10.79
N LYS A 65 20.13 8.18 -9.86
CA LYS A 65 21.24 9.12 -10.10
C LYS A 65 22.53 8.43 -10.54
N LYS A 66 22.59 7.10 -10.43
CA LYS A 66 23.77 6.29 -10.74
C LYS A 66 23.68 5.69 -12.15
N ASP A 67 22.48 5.58 -12.68
CA ASP A 67 22.16 5.31 -14.09
C ASP A 67 22.20 6.62 -14.89
#